data_AF-A0A8J2FGK3-F1
#
_entry.id   AF-A0A8J2FGK3-F1
#
_cell.length_a   1.000
_cell.length_b   1.000
_cell.length_c   1.000
_cell.angle_alpha   90.00
_cell.angle_beta   90.00
_cell.angle_gamma   90.00
#
_symmetry.space_group_name_H-M   'P 1'
#
loop_
_entity.id
_entity.type
_entity.pdbx_description
1 polymer ?
#
loop_
_entity_poly.entity_id
_entity_poly.type
_entity_poly.pdbx_seq_one_letter_code
_entity_poly.pdbx_strand_id
1 'polypeptide(L)'
;MGFFSAQKGFEFVKKWGPIGFLTHYSVSLTALAAIYYGVYANRNLFIPYLPEYVPKEGTDFVVAVAIHKLSLPIRVPLTMALIPIVHKSLKRVGVLGVFERMTSMLTGQAAASVVDEAAGGSSAKTGNAKKKE
;
A
#
# COMPACT_ATOMS: atom_id res chain seq x y z
N MET A 1 2.22 22.88 -12.63
CA MET A 1 1.68 21.69 -11.94
C MET A 1 1.47 20.62 -12.99
N GLY A 2 2.34 19.61 -13.03
CA GLY A 2 2.34 18.61 -14.09
C GLY A 2 1.14 17.67 -13.96
N PHE A 3 0.34 17.58 -15.02
CA PHE A 3 -0.66 16.54 -15.18
C PHE A 3 0.01 15.17 -14.99
N PHE A 4 -0.33 14.47 -13.91
CA PHE A 4 -0.07 13.04 -13.79
C PHE A 4 -0.78 12.38 -14.97
N SER A 5 -0.04 12.01 -16.02
CA SER A 5 -0.64 11.26 -17.13
C SER A 5 -1.19 9.94 -16.58
N ALA A 6 -2.42 9.59 -16.97
CA ALA A 6 -3.08 8.36 -16.50
C ALA A 6 -2.20 7.11 -16.69
N GLN A 7 -1.34 7.10 -17.71
CA GLN A 7 -0.35 6.06 -17.96
C GLN A 7 0.64 5.88 -16.80
N LYS A 8 1.19 6.96 -16.23
CA LYS A 8 2.10 6.88 -15.08
C LYS A 8 1.39 6.39 -13.81
N GLY A 9 0.11 6.72 -13.66
CA GLY A 9 -0.73 6.21 -12.58
C GLY A 9 -0.93 4.70 -12.68
N PHE A 10 -1.25 4.21 -13.88
CA PHE A 10 -1.40 2.77 -14.12
C PHE A 10 -0.10 1.98 -13.93
N GLU A 11 1.04 2.50 -14.37
CA GLU A 11 2.34 1.87 -14.13
C GLU A 11 2.71 1.85 -12.65
N PHE A 12 2.40 2.93 -11.91
CA PHE A 12 2.58 2.96 -10.47
C PHE A 12 1.72 1.90 -9.78
N VAL A 13 0.44 1.79 -10.15
CA VAL A 13 -0.47 0.77 -9.59
C VAL A 13 -0.01 -0.65 -9.95
N LYS A 14 0.51 -0.90 -11.16
CA LYS A 14 1.06 -2.22 -11.53
C LYS A 14 2.30 -2.57 -10.73
N LYS A 15 3.22 -1.63 -10.56
CA LYS A 15 4.50 -1.84 -9.85
C LYS A 15 4.31 -1.95 -8.34
N TRP A 16 3.40 -1.15 -7.78
CA TRP A 16 3.23 -0.97 -6.35
C TRP A 16 1.96 -1.58 -5.80
N GLY A 17 1.06 -2.11 -6.63
CA GLY A 17 -0.30 -2.51 -6.24
C GLY A 17 -0.34 -3.41 -5.00
N PRO A 18 0.36 -4.57 -5.00
CA PRO A 18 0.37 -5.46 -3.85
C PRO A 18 0.95 -4.84 -2.58
N ILE A 19 2.07 -4.13 -2.69
CA ILE A 19 2.76 -3.48 -1.55
C ILE A 19 1.92 -2.32 -1.02
N GLY A 20 1.32 -1.54 -1.92
CA GLY A 20 0.44 -0.43 -1.60
C GLY A 20 -0.84 -0.90 -0.92
N PHE A 21 -1.43 -2.00 -1.38
CA PHE A 21 -2.57 -2.63 -0.73
C PHE A 21 -2.22 -3.07 0.70
N LEU A 22 -1.11 -3.79 0.87
CA LEU A 22 -0.66 -4.26 2.19
C LEU A 22 -0.40 -3.08 3.14
N THR A 23 0.29 -2.05 2.64
CA THR A 23 0.60 -0.83 3.40
C THR A 23 -0.69 -0.11 3.79
N HIS A 24 -1.61 0.06 2.85
CA HIS A 24 -2.88 0.75 3.09
C HIS A 24 -3.74 0.03 4.12
N TYR A 25 -3.84 -1.30 4.03
CA TYR A 25 -4.59 -2.11 4.99
C TYR A 25 -3.94 -2.13 6.37
N SER A 26 -2.61 -2.25 6.44
CA SER A 26 -1.89 -2.23 7.73
C SER A 26 -2.11 -0.90 8.45
N VAL A 27 -1.89 0.22 7.74
CA VAL A 27 -2.14 1.56 8.28
C VAL A 27 -3.62 1.75 8.64
N SER A 28 -4.54 1.22 7.84
CA SER A 28 -5.99 1.34 8.12
C SER A 28 -6.39 0.55 9.36
N LEU A 29 -5.90 -0.68 9.55
CA LEU A 29 -6.21 -1.49 10.73
C LEU A 29 -5.63 -0.84 11.99
N THR A 30 -4.39 -0.34 11.94
CA THR A 30 -3.79 0.40 13.06
C THR A 30 -4.58 1.67 13.38
N ALA A 31 -4.98 2.43 12.35
CA ALA A 31 -5.79 3.64 12.54
C ALA A 31 -7.17 3.31 13.13
N LEU A 32 -7.83 2.24 12.65
CA LEU A 32 -9.11 1.81 13.18
C LEU A 32 -8.98 1.39 14.65
N ALA A 33 -7.94 0.62 15.01
CA ALA A 33 -7.69 0.22 16.39
C ALA A 33 -7.44 1.44 17.30
N ALA A 34 -6.65 2.41 16.86
CA ALA A 34 -6.40 3.65 17.61
C ALA A 34 -7.67 4.49 17.79
N ILE A 35 -8.46 4.66 16.71
CA ILE A 35 -9.74 5.38 16.76
C ILE A 35 -10.72 4.65 17.68
N TYR A 36 -10.83 3.33 17.57
CA TYR A 36 -11.70 2.52 18.41
C TYR A 36 -11.33 2.67 19.88
N TYR A 37 -10.05 2.55 20.23
CA TYR A 37 -9.59 2.76 21.60
C TYR A 37 -9.90 4.18 22.10
N GLY A 38 -9.70 5.20 21.25
CA GLY A 38 -10.04 6.58 21.58
C GLY A 38 -11.53 6.79 21.87
N VAL A 39 -12.41 6.25 21.02
CA VAL A 39 -13.86 6.30 21.19
C VAL A 39 -14.29 5.52 22.42
N TYR A 40 -13.77 4.31 22.62
CA TYR A 40 -14.07 3.47 23.77
C TYR A 40 -13.71 4.15 25.10
N ALA A 41 -12.51 4.76 25.17
CA ALA A 41 -12.05 5.41 26.40
C ALA A 41 -12.69 6.79 26.65
N ASN A 42 -13.09 7.51 25.60
CA ASN A 42 -13.49 8.93 25.69
C ASN A 42 -14.80 9.25 24.94
N ARG A 43 -15.73 8.30 24.89
CA ARG A 43 -16.97 8.40 24.09
C ARG A 43 -17.71 9.73 24.27
N ASN A 44 -17.87 10.16 25.52
CA ASN A 44 -18.59 11.39 25.88
C ASN A 44 -17.91 12.66 25.35
N LEU A 45 -16.58 12.62 25.17
CA LEU A 45 -15.83 13.74 24.61
C LEU A 45 -15.94 13.77 23.08
N PHE A 46 -15.99 12.61 22.41
CA PHE A 46 -16.00 12.55 20.95
C PHE A 46 -17.37 12.83 20.34
N ILE A 47 -18.46 12.29 20.90
CA ILE A 47 -19.81 12.36 20.32
C ILE A 47 -20.28 13.80 19.98
N PRO A 48 -20.05 14.82 20.83
CA PRO A 48 -20.48 16.19 20.52
C PRO A 48 -19.80 16.80 19.29
N TYR A 49 -18.56 16.42 18.99
CA TYR A 49 -17.80 16.95 17.85
C TYR A 49 -18.00 16.14 16.57
N LEU A 50 -18.76 15.05 16.62
CA LEU A 50 -19.04 14.27 15.43
C LEU A 50 -20.05 15.00 14.53
N PRO A 51 -19.78 15.07 13.22
CA PRO A 51 -20.69 15.68 12.27
C PRO A 51 -22.01 14.89 12.24
N GLU A 52 -23.11 15.57 11.90
CA GLU A 52 -24.47 15.03 12.03
C GLU A 52 -24.73 13.77 11.20
N TYR A 53 -24.00 13.58 10.10
CA TYR A 53 -24.11 12.39 9.25
C TYR A 53 -23.42 11.14 9.85
N VAL A 54 -22.72 11.26 10.98
CA VAL A 54 -22.14 10.12 11.70
C VAL A 54 -23.16 9.62 12.73
N PRO A 55 -23.47 8.31 12.76
CA PRO A 55 -24.36 7.76 13.77
C PRO A 55 -23.75 7.99 15.17
N LYS A 56 -24.46 8.78 15.99
CA LYS A 56 -24.13 9.05 17.39
C LYS A 56 -24.65 7.96 18.32
N GLU A 57 -25.63 7.21 17.83
CA GLU A 57 -26.24 6.07 18.51
C GLU A 57 -25.69 4.77 17.91
N GLY A 58 -25.28 3.84 18.77
CA GLY A 58 -24.66 2.58 18.36
C GLY A 58 -23.51 2.14 19.25
N THR A 59 -22.95 0.97 18.95
CA THR A 59 -21.76 0.45 19.63
C THR A 59 -20.54 1.31 19.29
N ASP A 60 -19.57 1.36 20.20
CA ASP A 60 -18.33 2.13 20.02
C ASP A 60 -17.58 1.73 18.76
N PHE A 61 -17.72 0.46 18.36
CA PHE A 61 -17.20 -0.06 17.10
C PHE A 61 -17.83 0.62 15.87
N VAL A 62 -19.16 0.79 15.84
CA VAL A 62 -19.85 1.44 14.71
C VAL A 62 -19.43 2.90 14.60
N VAL A 63 -19.36 3.61 15.72
CA VAL A 63 -18.90 5.00 15.78
C VAL A 63 -17.44 5.11 15.30
N ALA A 64 -16.57 4.21 15.77
CA ALA A 64 -15.18 4.16 15.35
C ALA A 64 -15.01 3.87 13.85
N VAL A 65 -15.80 2.95 13.29
CA VAL A 65 -15.81 2.65 11.85
C VAL A 65 -16.29 3.86 11.05
N ALA A 66 -17.30 4.58 11.52
CA ALA A 66 -17.78 5.79 10.87
C ALA A 66 -16.69 6.87 10.82
N ILE A 67 -16.04 7.18 11.96
CA ILE A 67 -14.90 8.11 12.03
C ILE A 67 -13.75 7.64 11.13
N HIS A 68 -13.48 6.33 11.13
CA HIS A 68 -12.45 5.74 10.28
C HIS A 68 -12.74 5.89 8.78
N LYS A 69 -14.01 5.88 8.36
CA LYS A 69 -14.39 6.19 6.98
C LYS A 69 -14.22 7.67 6.65
N LEU A 70 -14.45 8.58 7.61
CA LEU A 70 -14.22 10.01 7.41
C LEU A 70 -12.76 10.36 7.18
N SER A 71 -11.83 9.54 7.67
CA SER A 71 -10.41 9.73 7.39
C SER A 71 -9.97 9.19 6.04
N LEU A 72 -10.84 8.57 5.21
CA LEU A 72 -10.48 8.08 3.87
C LEU A 72 -9.87 9.15 2.96
N PRO A 73 -10.41 10.38 2.84
CA PRO A 73 -9.87 11.40 1.94
C PRO A 73 -8.45 11.83 2.30
N ILE A 74 -8.09 11.75 3.58
CA ILE A 74 -6.76 12.09 4.10
C ILE A 74 -5.83 10.86 4.05
N ARG A 75 -6.37 9.68 4.38
CA ARG A 75 -5.62 8.43 4.48
C ARG A 75 -5.14 7.94 3.12
N VAL A 76 -5.94 8.03 2.07
CA VAL A 76 -5.53 7.56 0.73
C VAL A 76 -4.27 8.30 0.24
N PRO A 77 -4.22 9.65 0.20
CA PRO A 77 -2.99 10.38 -0.14
C PRO A 77 -1.82 10.06 0.78
N LEU A 78 -2.06 9.96 2.09
CA LEU A 78 -1.02 9.65 3.07
C LEU A 78 -0.40 8.27 2.80
N THR A 79 -1.23 7.26 2.54
CA THR A 79 -0.75 5.91 2.21
C THR A 79 0.05 5.90 0.91
N MET A 80 -0.40 6.63 -0.12
CA MET A 80 0.34 6.74 -1.39
C MET A 80 1.73 7.38 -1.19
N ALA A 81 1.84 8.39 -0.32
CA ALA A 81 3.13 9.00 0.03
C ALA A 81 4.05 8.07 0.83
N LEU A 82 3.47 7.15 1.63
CA LEU A 82 4.20 6.17 2.43
C LEU A 82 4.75 4.99 1.64
N ILE A 83 4.09 4.59 0.53
CA ILE A 83 4.52 3.46 -0.32
C ILE A 83 6.03 3.44 -0.65
N PRO A 84 6.64 4.53 -1.18
CA PRO A 84 8.06 4.51 -1.54
C PRO A 84 8.98 4.34 -0.31
N ILE A 85 8.57 4.84 0.86
CA ILE A 85 9.32 4.70 2.11
C ILE A 85 9.25 3.24 2.57
N VAL A 86 8.04 2.68 2.61
CA VAL A 86 7.79 1.30 3.04
C VAL A 86 8.53 0.32 2.14
N HIS A 87 8.56 0.54 0.82
CA HIS A 87 9.35 -0.28 -0.08
C HIS A 87 10.86 -0.23 0.20
N LYS A 88 11.42 0.96 0.40
CA LYS A 88 12.84 1.09 0.75
C LYS A 88 13.16 0.32 2.03
N SER A 89 12.27 0.35 3.01
CA SER A 89 12.40 -0.43 4.25
C SER A 89 12.29 -1.93 4.01
N LEU A 90 11.28 -2.40 3.28
CA LEU A 90 11.10 -3.82 2.92
C LEU A 90 12.30 -4.40 2.16
N LYS A 91 12.94 -3.58 1.30
CA LYS A 91 14.17 -3.97 0.59
C LYS A 91 15.37 -4.16 1.52
N ARG A 92 15.49 -3.33 2.56
CA ARG A 92 16.57 -3.46 3.55
C ARG A 92 16.42 -4.69 4.43
N VAL A 93 15.19 -5.08 4.75
CA VAL A 93 14.91 -6.24 5.62
C VAL A 93 14.89 -7.56 4.82
N GLY A 94 15.00 -7.52 3.49
CA GLY A 94 15.00 -8.72 2.64
C GLY A 94 13.63 -9.41 2.50
N VAL A 95 12.57 -8.80 3.03
CA VAL A 95 11.20 -9.36 3.08
C VAL A 95 10.53 -9.33 1.70
N LEU A 96 11.00 -8.47 0.79
CA LEU A 96 10.52 -8.42 -0.60
C LEU A 96 10.56 -9.79 -1.28
N GLY A 97 11.65 -10.55 -1.11
CA GLY A 97 11.80 -11.86 -1.73
C GLY A 97 10.86 -12.93 -1.15
N VAL A 98 10.41 -12.78 0.10
CA VAL A 98 9.40 -13.66 0.71
C VAL A 98 8.01 -13.27 0.23
N PHE A 99 7.74 -11.96 0.15
CA PHE A 99 6.47 -11.44 -0.32
C PHE A 99 6.21 -11.84 -1.78
N GLU A 100 7.21 -11.70 -2.65
CA GLU A 100 7.13 -12.11 -4.06
C GLU A 100 6.81 -13.61 -4.22
N ARG A 101 7.47 -14.46 -3.43
CA ARG A 101 7.18 -15.90 -3.39
C ARG A 101 5.76 -16.18 -2.92
N MET A 102 5.30 -15.53 -1.86
CA MET A 102 3.92 -15.68 -1.37
C MET A 102 2.89 -15.23 -2.40
N THR A 103 3.10 -14.08 -3.05
CA THR A 103 2.21 -13.62 -4.12
C THR A 103 2.21 -14.59 -5.29
N SER A 104 3.36 -15.14 -5.69
CA SER A 104 3.43 -16.13 -6.78
C SER A 104 2.70 -17.44 -6.45
N MET A 105 2.73 -17.87 -5.17
CA MET A 105 1.99 -19.04 -4.71
C MET A 105 0.48 -18.79 -4.68
N LEU A 106 0.05 -17.58 -4.30
CA LEU A 106 -1.36 -17.21 -4.20
C LEU A 106 -2.01 -16.95 -5.57
N THR A 107 -1.27 -16.44 -6.54
CA THR A 107 -1.81 -16.14 -7.89
C THR A 107 -1.64 -17.29 -8.88
N GLY A 108 -0.91 -18.36 -8.52
CA GLY A 108 -0.65 -19.51 -9.39
C GLY A 108 0.14 -19.19 -10.66
N GLN A 109 0.62 -17.95 -10.81
CA GLN A 109 1.48 -17.52 -11.91
C GLN A 109 2.93 -17.53 -11.44
N ALA A 110 3.78 -18.27 -12.17
CA ALA A 110 5.21 -18.09 -12.10
C ALA A 110 5.51 -16.60 -12.25
N ALA A 111 6.02 -15.98 -11.18
CA ALA A 111 6.39 -14.58 -11.16
C ALA A 111 7.63 -14.36 -12.05
N ALA A 112 7.40 -14.33 -13.35
CA ALA A 112 8.38 -13.85 -14.31
C ALA A 112 8.48 -12.32 -14.15
N SER A 113 9.67 -11.90 -13.70
CA SER A 113 10.34 -10.66 -14.11
C SER A 113 9.62 -9.32 -13.84
N VAL A 114 9.52 -8.89 -12.59
CA VAL A 114 9.26 -7.45 -12.29
C VAL A 114 10.36 -6.81 -11.42
N VAL A 115 11.40 -7.55 -11.03
CA VAL A 115 12.46 -7.03 -10.14
C VAL A 115 13.80 -6.80 -10.84
N ASP A 116 14.09 -7.47 -11.97
CA ASP A 116 15.42 -7.40 -12.58
C ASP A 116 15.74 -6.10 -13.34
N GLU A 117 14.77 -5.22 -13.59
CA GLU A 117 15.03 -3.97 -14.34
C GLU A 117 15.33 -2.75 -13.45
N ALA A 118 15.52 -2.95 -12.13
CA ALA A 118 15.83 -1.88 -11.18
C ALA A 118 17.25 -1.94 -10.58
N ALA A 119 18.11 -2.82 -11.08
CA ALA A 119 19.54 -2.86 -10.80
C ALA A 119 20.32 -2.59 -12.09
N GLY A 120 20.47 -1.31 -12.46
CA GLY A 120 21.16 -0.95 -13.70
C GLY A 120 22.65 -1.27 -13.70
N GLY A 121 23.14 -1.69 -14.87
CA GLY A 121 24.45 -1.28 -15.40
C GLY A 121 25.65 -2.24 -15.22
N SER A 122 26.14 -2.71 -16.37
CA SER A 122 27.56 -2.97 -16.69
C SER A 122 28.18 -4.34 -16.35
N SER A 123 28.25 -5.24 -17.34
CA SER A 123 29.48 -5.94 -17.78
C SER A 123 29.15 -6.73 -19.07
N ALA A 124 29.48 -6.21 -20.25
CA ALA A 124 30.67 -6.54 -21.04
C ALA A 124 30.66 -7.93 -21.72
N LYS A 125 30.66 -7.89 -23.06
CA LYS A 125 31.35 -8.77 -24.03
C LYS A 125 31.36 -10.29 -23.81
N THR A 126 30.72 -11.02 -24.71
CA THR A 126 31.26 -12.07 -25.62
C THR A 126 30.05 -12.85 -26.17
N GLY A 127 29.93 -13.28 -27.43
CA GLY A 127 30.78 -13.20 -28.61
C GLY A 127 29.90 -13.63 -29.80
N ASN A 128 30.11 -12.95 -30.91
CA ASN A 128 29.57 -13.29 -32.21
C ASN A 128 30.20 -14.62 -32.69
N ALA A 129 29.40 -15.63 -33.05
CA ALA A 129 29.89 -16.77 -33.83
C ALA A 129 28.76 -17.43 -34.65
N LYS A 130 28.63 -16.94 -35.88
CA LYS A 130 28.51 -17.70 -37.13
C LYS A 130 27.53 -18.89 -37.22
N LYS A 131 26.44 -18.58 -37.93
CA LYS A 131 25.95 -19.25 -39.15
C LYS A 131 27.03 -20.02 -39.95
N LYS A 132 26.79 -21.31 -40.18
CA LYS A 132 27.07 -22.14 -41.39
C LYS A 132 26.21 -23.39 -41.24
N GLU A 133 25.21 -23.58 -42.11
CA GLU A 133 25.32 -24.43 -43.33
C GLU A 133 25.65 -25.88 -42.99
#